data_AF-A0A382BB15-F1
#
_entry.id   AF-A0A382BB15-F1
#
_cell.length_a   1.000
_cell.length_b   1.000
_cell.length_c   1.000
_cell.angle_alpha   90.00
_cell.angle_beta   90.00
_cell.angle_gamma   90.00
#
_symmetry.space_group_name_H-M   'P 1'
#
loop_
_entity.id
_entity.type
_entity.pdbx_description
1 polymer ?
#
loop_
_entity_poly.entity_id
_entity_poly.type
_entity_poly.pdbx_seq_one_letter_code
_entity_poly.pdbx_strand_id
1 'polypeptide(L)'
;DSIEKTYQKNIDKLRSSLAHSDSPLLKYSRSKQISLLESNSNYDNELVDDIALLLKDTVYFMTLKKKERTRVTQQMRTFYHNLLNNQLSRINFLLEDSEIGLLKIGKDPHSTHKGIKQVKEILQHVKNDLEIELEYFEIVSRAGYLSGLQVSMGQFFKTLMILGMAQKDQITLVQRLFNDFQVDWEEGDRENIKVSLQEPALSHYEALQMDIQRTYSPSISKMLSDDLLSDISGHARAMRKKMRRF
;
A
#
# COMPACT_ATOMS: atom_id res chain seq x y z
N ASP A 1 0.69 6.46 13.24
CA ASP A 1 1.36 7.54 13.99
C ASP A 1 2.88 7.52 13.85
N SER A 2 3.57 6.41 14.14
CA SER A 2 5.05 6.36 14.07
C SER A 2 5.61 6.65 12.67
N ILE A 3 4.98 6.12 11.61
CA ILE A 3 5.39 6.41 10.22
C ILE A 3 5.28 7.91 9.93
N GLU A 4 4.13 8.53 10.24
CA GLU A 4 3.91 9.97 10.02
C GLU A 4 4.95 10.80 10.76
N LYS A 5 5.14 10.55 12.06
CA LYS A 5 6.11 11.28 12.88
C LYS A 5 7.54 11.12 12.36
N THR A 6 7.89 9.92 11.89
CA THR A 6 9.22 9.65 11.33
C THR A 6 9.42 10.36 10.00
N TYR A 7 8.39 10.37 9.15
CA TYR A 7 8.41 11.09 7.88
C TYR A 7 8.58 12.60 8.09
N GLN A 8 7.74 13.21 8.93
CA GLN A 8 7.81 14.65 9.22
C GLN A 8 9.16 15.05 9.82
N LYS A 9 9.77 14.19 10.65
CA LYS A 9 11.11 14.45 11.21
C LYS A 9 12.24 14.38 10.16
N ASN A 10 12.05 13.65 9.07
CA ASN A 10 13.11 13.35 8.10
C ASN A 10 12.83 13.88 6.69
N ILE A 11 11.74 14.61 6.47
CA ILE A 11 11.34 15.09 5.15
C ILE A 11 12.36 16.05 4.55
N ASP A 12 12.92 16.96 5.34
CA ASP A 12 13.94 17.89 4.83
C ASP A 12 15.21 17.16 4.40
N LYS A 13 15.65 16.17 5.20
CA LYS A 13 16.77 15.29 4.84
C LYS A 13 16.49 14.51 3.56
N LEU A 14 15.28 13.95 3.42
CA LEU A 14 14.88 13.24 2.21
C LEU A 14 14.90 14.15 0.99
N ARG A 15 14.30 15.35 1.08
CA ARG A 15 14.31 16.35 0.01
C ARG A 15 15.72 16.75 -0.38
N SER A 16 16.59 17.04 0.58
CA SER A 16 17.99 17.38 0.32
C SER A 16 18.74 16.24 -0.39
N SER A 17 18.48 14.98 -0.01
CA SER A 17 19.06 13.81 -0.68
C SER A 17 18.58 13.68 -2.14
N LEU A 18 17.27 13.82 -2.37
CA LEU A 18 16.66 13.73 -3.69
C LEU A 18 17.06 14.88 -4.62
N ALA A 19 17.19 16.10 -4.08
CA ALA A 19 17.51 17.33 -4.79
C ALA A 19 19.03 17.62 -4.87
N HIS A 20 19.88 16.72 -4.36
CA HIS A 20 21.33 16.90 -4.42
C HIS A 20 21.78 17.04 -5.88
N SER A 21 22.76 17.92 -6.16
CA SER A 21 23.23 18.24 -7.53
C SER A 21 23.57 17.01 -8.37
N ASP A 22 24.14 16.00 -7.71
CA ASP A 22 24.58 14.79 -8.39
C ASP A 22 23.43 13.78 -8.59
N SER A 23 22.28 13.97 -7.94
CA SER A 23 21.12 13.07 -7.95
C SER A 23 20.70 12.71 -9.37
N PRO A 24 20.55 11.41 -9.72
CA PRO A 24 20.08 11.04 -11.05
C PRO A 24 18.68 11.60 -11.31
N LEU A 25 17.88 11.82 -10.27
CA LEU A 25 16.52 12.34 -10.38
C LEU A 25 16.45 13.66 -11.14
N LEU A 26 17.41 14.56 -10.93
CA LEU A 26 17.47 15.87 -11.59
C LEU A 26 17.71 15.77 -13.11
N LYS A 27 18.16 14.60 -13.61
CA LYS A 27 18.30 14.36 -15.05
C LYS A 27 16.96 14.09 -15.74
N TYR A 28 15.94 13.72 -14.97
CA TYR A 28 14.63 13.27 -15.44
C TYR A 28 13.55 14.25 -15.00
N SER A 29 13.38 15.33 -15.73
CA SER A 29 12.26 16.25 -15.57
C SER A 29 10.99 15.67 -16.20
N ARG A 30 9.82 15.76 -15.54
CA ARG A 30 8.52 15.60 -16.20
C ARG A 30 8.41 16.72 -17.25
N SER A 31 8.73 16.38 -18.50
CA SER A 31 8.83 17.24 -19.69
C SER A 31 10.13 18.05 -19.86
N LYS A 32 11.12 17.40 -20.49
CA LYS A 32 11.97 18.06 -21.52
C LYS A 32 11.29 18.04 -22.91
N GLN A 33 9.99 17.75 -22.98
CA GLN A 33 9.28 17.54 -24.24
C GLN A 33 8.30 18.64 -24.65
N ILE A 34 7.98 19.67 -23.85
CA ILE A 34 7.23 20.84 -24.36
C ILE A 34 7.63 22.11 -23.58
N SER A 35 8.75 22.73 -23.92
CA SER A 35 8.90 24.19 -24.01
C SER A 35 10.38 24.53 -24.18
N LEU A 36 10.72 25.11 -25.33
CA LEU A 36 12.06 25.61 -25.66
C LEU A 36 12.41 26.90 -24.89
N LEU A 37 11.55 27.37 -23.96
CA LEU A 37 11.61 28.76 -23.49
C LEU A 37 11.65 29.01 -21.97
N GLU A 38 11.45 28.03 -21.08
CA GLU A 38 11.59 28.32 -19.64
C GLU A 38 12.17 27.13 -18.86
N SER A 39 13.38 27.29 -18.33
CA SER A 39 13.92 26.43 -17.29
C SER A 39 13.27 26.80 -15.95
N ASN A 40 12.07 26.31 -15.70
CA ASN A 40 11.35 26.61 -14.46
C ASN A 40 11.87 25.73 -13.32
N SER A 41 12.73 26.32 -12.48
CA SER A 41 13.29 25.72 -11.25
C SER A 41 12.23 25.25 -10.24
N ASN A 42 10.99 25.70 -10.37
CA ASN A 42 9.86 25.22 -9.56
C ASN A 42 9.45 23.77 -9.87
N TYR A 43 9.62 23.27 -11.11
CA TYR A 43 9.18 21.92 -11.48
C TYR A 43 10.05 20.81 -10.89
N ASP A 44 11.35 21.05 -10.75
CA ASP A 44 12.25 20.08 -10.13
C ASP A 44 11.91 19.89 -8.64
N ASN A 45 11.46 20.96 -7.97
CA ASN A 45 10.98 20.90 -6.59
C ASN A 45 9.67 20.09 -6.46
N GLU A 46 8.74 20.23 -7.43
CA GLU A 46 7.49 19.43 -7.44
C GLU A 46 7.77 17.94 -7.64
N LEU A 47 8.69 17.57 -8.53
CA LEU A 47 9.08 16.18 -8.73
C LEU A 47 9.73 15.59 -7.47
N VAL A 48 10.62 16.35 -6.82
CA VAL A 48 11.24 15.93 -5.56
C VAL A 48 10.18 15.70 -4.49
N ASP A 49 9.20 16.58 -4.38
CA ASP A 49 8.10 16.45 -3.41
C ASP A 49 7.20 15.25 -3.69
N ASP A 50 6.83 15.03 -4.95
CA ASP A 50 6.08 13.84 -5.37
C ASP A 50 6.81 12.56 -5.00
N ILE A 51 8.10 12.47 -5.33
CA ILE A 51 8.92 11.30 -5.02
C ILE A 51 9.11 11.14 -3.51
N ALA A 52 9.27 12.24 -2.77
CA ALA A 52 9.41 12.20 -1.32
C ALA A 52 8.15 11.63 -0.66
N LEU A 53 6.96 12.02 -1.13
CA LEU A 53 5.68 11.50 -0.66
C LEU A 53 5.55 9.99 -0.89
N LEU A 54 6.02 9.48 -2.03
CA LEU A 54 6.02 8.04 -2.32
C LEU A 54 6.93 7.25 -1.37
N LEU A 55 7.99 7.87 -0.85
CA LEU A 55 8.98 7.25 0.03
C LEU A 55 8.62 7.36 1.52
N LYS A 56 7.42 7.83 1.86
CA LYS A 56 6.99 8.04 3.25
C LYS A 56 7.15 6.82 4.15
N ASP A 57 6.62 5.67 3.73
CA ASP A 57 6.72 4.42 4.49
C ASP A 57 8.16 3.87 4.44
N THR A 58 8.86 4.08 3.32
CA THR A 58 10.28 3.72 3.14
C THR A 58 11.16 4.42 4.15
N VAL A 59 10.96 5.73 4.39
CA VAL A 59 11.72 6.51 5.39
C VAL A 59 11.61 5.88 6.76
N TYR A 60 10.41 5.46 7.17
CA TYR A 60 10.24 4.77 8.44
C TYR A 60 11.13 3.53 8.53
N PHE A 61 11.11 2.65 7.52
CA PHE A 61 11.97 1.46 7.52
C PHE A 61 13.46 1.78 7.41
N MET A 62 13.86 2.83 6.69
CA MET A 62 15.27 3.26 6.60
C MET A 62 15.83 3.71 7.95
N THR A 63 15.00 4.26 8.84
CA THR A 63 15.45 4.65 10.19
C THR A 63 15.57 3.49 11.19
N LEU A 64 15.06 2.29 10.85
CA LEU A 64 15.09 1.12 11.72
C LEU A 64 16.33 0.27 11.47
N LYS A 65 16.88 -0.33 12.53
CA LYS A 65 17.95 -1.32 12.40
C LYS A 65 17.46 -2.59 11.71
N LYS A 66 18.36 -3.38 11.11
CA LYS A 66 18.06 -4.65 10.42
C LYS A 66 17.14 -5.58 11.24
N LYS A 67 17.46 -5.80 12.52
CA LYS A 67 16.64 -6.64 13.43
C LYS A 67 15.25 -6.04 13.71
N GLU A 68 15.17 -4.71 13.83
CA GLU A 68 13.92 -4.01 14.14
C GLU A 68 12.97 -4.01 12.95
N ARG A 69 13.48 -3.84 11.72
CA ARG A 69 12.68 -3.96 10.49
C ARG A 69 11.97 -5.31 10.42
N THR A 70 12.72 -6.40 10.57
CA THR A 70 12.17 -7.76 10.57
C THR A 70 11.12 -7.92 11.68
N ARG A 71 11.42 -7.46 12.91
CA ARG A 71 10.51 -7.58 14.04
C ARG A 71 9.19 -6.82 13.79
N VAL A 72 9.26 -5.57 13.35
CA VAL A 72 8.08 -4.74 13.08
C VAL A 72 7.23 -5.37 12.00
N THR A 73 7.83 -5.79 10.89
CA THR A 73 7.09 -6.44 9.81
C THR A 73 6.39 -7.71 10.29
N GLN A 74 7.09 -8.59 11.00
CA GLN A 74 6.50 -9.83 11.53
C GLN A 74 5.35 -9.54 12.50
N GLN A 75 5.55 -8.64 13.46
CA GLN A 75 4.52 -8.26 14.44
C GLN A 75 3.28 -7.67 13.76
N MET A 76 3.46 -6.79 12.77
CA MET A 76 2.34 -6.17 12.06
C MET A 76 1.59 -7.17 11.18
N ARG A 77 2.29 -8.09 10.50
CA ARG A 77 1.64 -9.18 9.74
C ARG A 77 0.83 -10.09 10.67
N THR A 78 1.39 -10.51 11.80
CA THR A 78 0.65 -11.31 12.79
C THR A 78 -0.54 -10.56 13.36
N PHE A 79 -0.37 -9.28 13.68
CA PHE A 79 -1.47 -8.43 14.14
C PHE A 79 -2.61 -8.36 13.13
N TYR A 80 -2.31 -8.09 11.84
CA TYR A 80 -3.33 -8.00 10.81
C TYR A 80 -3.98 -9.35 10.50
N HIS A 81 -3.22 -10.44 10.46
CA HIS A 81 -3.76 -11.78 10.30
C HIS A 81 -4.77 -12.10 11.43
N ASN A 82 -4.40 -11.84 12.69
CA ASN A 82 -5.32 -12.04 13.82
C ASN A 82 -6.54 -11.09 13.77
N LEU A 83 -6.34 -9.84 13.34
CA LEU A 83 -7.42 -8.89 13.18
C LEU A 83 -8.43 -9.37 12.13
N LEU A 84 -7.95 -9.84 10.97
CA LEU A 84 -8.77 -10.37 9.88
C LEU A 84 -9.60 -11.56 10.35
N ASN A 85 -8.96 -12.55 10.98
CA ASN A 85 -9.65 -13.72 11.55
C ASN A 85 -10.76 -13.29 12.52
N ASN A 86 -10.45 -12.38 13.44
CA ASN A 86 -11.45 -11.89 14.40
C ASN A 86 -12.62 -11.17 13.72
N GLN A 87 -12.37 -10.33 12.70
CA GLN A 87 -13.46 -9.65 11.98
C GLN A 87 -14.29 -10.64 11.16
N LEU A 88 -13.66 -11.61 10.51
CA LEU A 88 -14.35 -12.66 9.76
C LEU A 88 -15.24 -13.50 10.67
N SER A 89 -14.75 -13.92 11.83
CA SER A 89 -15.57 -14.65 12.81
C SER A 89 -16.80 -13.84 13.24
N ARG A 90 -16.64 -12.54 13.53
CA ARG A 90 -17.76 -11.66 13.89
C ARG A 90 -18.79 -11.53 12.78
N ILE A 91 -18.34 -11.39 11.54
CA ILE A 91 -19.24 -11.29 10.39
C ILE A 91 -19.97 -12.63 10.17
N ASN A 92 -19.27 -13.76 10.26
CA ASN A 92 -19.89 -15.08 10.14
C ASN A 92 -20.96 -15.30 11.21
N PHE A 93 -20.69 -14.97 12.48
CA PHE A 93 -21.71 -15.06 13.54
C PHE A 93 -22.98 -14.26 13.19
N LEU A 94 -22.85 -13.05 12.64
CA LEU A 94 -24.01 -12.23 12.26
C LEU A 94 -24.74 -12.74 11.01
N LEU A 95 -24.02 -13.34 10.06
CA LEU A 95 -24.59 -13.87 8.83
C LEU A 95 -25.33 -15.20 9.08
N GLU A 96 -24.77 -16.04 9.95
CA GLU A 96 -25.29 -17.37 10.32
C GLU A 96 -26.44 -17.31 11.33
N ASP A 97 -26.57 -16.20 12.09
CA ASP A 97 -27.66 -16.01 13.03
C ASP A 97 -29.01 -15.90 12.29
N SER A 98 -29.79 -16.97 12.43
CA SER A 98 -31.12 -17.09 11.84
C SER A 98 -32.17 -16.20 12.52
N GLU A 99 -31.93 -15.77 13.77
CA GLU A 99 -32.85 -14.93 14.54
C GLU A 99 -32.74 -13.45 14.16
N ILE A 100 -31.61 -13.01 13.63
CA ILE A 100 -31.40 -11.64 13.17
C ILE A 100 -32.36 -11.30 12.02
N GLY A 101 -33.27 -10.37 12.30
CA GLY A 101 -34.30 -9.90 11.37
C GLY A 101 -35.64 -10.63 11.45
N LEU A 102 -35.76 -11.63 12.33
CA LEU A 102 -37.03 -12.34 12.61
C LEU A 102 -37.90 -11.64 13.67
N LEU A 103 -37.56 -10.43 14.11
CA LEU A 103 -38.37 -9.68 15.07
C LEU A 103 -39.81 -9.53 14.56
N LYS A 104 -40.72 -10.34 15.11
CA LYS A 104 -42.16 -10.24 14.89
C LYS A 104 -42.71 -9.05 15.68
N ILE A 105 -42.43 -7.84 15.22
CA ILE A 105 -43.07 -6.65 15.77
C ILE A 105 -44.45 -6.52 15.11
N GLY A 106 -45.49 -7.02 15.76
CA GLY A 106 -46.89 -6.87 15.31
C GLY A 106 -47.37 -7.92 14.30
N LYS A 107 -48.34 -7.54 13.45
CA LYS A 107 -49.03 -8.42 12.48
C LYS A 107 -48.30 -8.55 11.13
N ASP A 108 -47.00 -8.31 11.06
CA ASP A 108 -46.27 -8.43 9.79
C ASP A 108 -45.97 -9.91 9.48
N PRO A 109 -46.56 -10.49 8.41
CA PRO A 109 -46.32 -11.88 8.03
C PRO A 109 -44.96 -12.11 7.36
N HIS A 110 -44.22 -11.05 6.98
CA HIS A 110 -42.96 -11.15 6.25
C HIS A 110 -41.75 -10.89 7.15
N SER A 111 -41.23 -11.96 7.76
CA SER A 111 -40.11 -11.95 8.70
C SER A 111 -38.73 -11.64 8.09
N THR A 112 -38.64 -10.88 6.98
CA THR A 112 -37.36 -10.41 6.44
C THR A 112 -37.45 -8.98 5.94
N HIS A 113 -37.20 -8.04 6.86
CA HIS A 113 -37.12 -6.61 6.58
C HIS A 113 -36.08 -6.30 5.48
N LYS A 114 -36.44 -5.46 4.49
CA LYS A 114 -35.56 -5.08 3.36
C LYS A 114 -34.20 -4.56 3.83
N GLY A 115 -34.17 -3.78 4.91
CA GLY A 115 -32.93 -3.27 5.49
C GLY A 115 -32.01 -4.37 6.05
N ILE A 116 -32.56 -5.44 6.62
CA ILE A 116 -31.73 -6.57 7.11
C ILE A 116 -31.10 -7.31 5.94
N LYS A 117 -31.83 -7.47 4.82
CA LYS A 117 -31.26 -8.05 3.59
C LYS A 117 -30.11 -7.20 3.05
N GLN A 118 -30.27 -5.87 3.00
CA GLN A 118 -29.20 -4.94 2.61
C GLN A 118 -27.98 -5.05 3.52
N VAL A 119 -28.18 -5.12 4.84
CA VAL A 119 -27.07 -5.32 5.80
C VAL A 119 -26.36 -6.65 5.55
N LYS A 120 -27.08 -7.75 5.34
CA LYS A 120 -26.48 -9.06 5.02
C LYS A 120 -25.66 -9.02 3.73
N GLU A 121 -26.14 -8.32 2.69
CA GLU A 121 -25.37 -8.14 1.45
C GLU A 121 -24.09 -7.33 1.67
N ILE A 122 -24.15 -6.22 2.40
CA ILE A 122 -22.96 -5.42 2.75
C ILE A 122 -21.95 -6.28 3.51
N LEU A 123 -22.41 -7.03 4.52
CA LEU A 123 -21.57 -7.93 5.30
C LEU A 123 -20.93 -9.02 4.43
N GLN A 124 -21.65 -9.53 3.42
CA GLN A 124 -21.10 -10.51 2.48
C GLN A 124 -20.00 -9.89 1.60
N HIS A 125 -20.16 -8.66 1.12
CA HIS A 125 -19.11 -7.95 0.39
C HIS A 125 -17.87 -7.73 1.27
N VAL A 126 -18.06 -7.24 2.49
CA VAL A 126 -16.96 -7.05 3.45
C VAL A 126 -16.27 -8.37 3.77
N LYS A 127 -17.03 -9.47 3.95
CA LYS A 127 -16.48 -10.80 4.17
C LYS A 127 -15.56 -11.23 3.03
N ASN A 128 -16.02 -11.14 1.79
CA ASN A 128 -15.24 -11.52 0.61
C ASN A 128 -13.92 -10.73 0.54
N ASP A 129 -13.97 -9.42 0.85
CA ASP A 129 -12.76 -8.58 0.86
C ASP A 129 -11.75 -8.98 1.93
N LEU A 130 -12.25 -9.35 3.12
CA LEU A 130 -11.40 -9.83 4.22
C LEU A 130 -10.80 -11.20 3.93
N GLU A 131 -11.54 -12.10 3.25
CA GLU A 131 -11.05 -13.41 2.82
C GLU A 131 -9.89 -13.28 1.81
N ILE A 132 -9.99 -12.37 0.84
CA ILE A 132 -8.90 -12.08 -0.10
C ILE A 132 -7.64 -11.58 0.65
N GLU A 133 -7.81 -10.73 1.67
CA GLU A 133 -6.66 -10.30 2.47
C GLU A 133 -6.06 -11.42 3.30
N LEU A 134 -6.89 -12.31 3.83
CA LEU A 134 -6.41 -13.46 4.61
C LEU A 134 -5.58 -14.40 3.73
N GLU A 135 -6.09 -14.74 2.54
CA GLU A 135 -5.38 -15.55 1.54
C GLU A 135 -4.02 -14.92 1.16
N TYR A 136 -3.98 -13.60 0.97
CA TYR A 136 -2.72 -12.89 0.73
C TYR A 136 -1.70 -13.11 1.85
N PHE A 137 -2.11 -13.04 3.12
CA PHE A 137 -1.20 -13.25 4.26
C PHE A 137 -0.76 -14.70 4.42
N GLU A 138 -1.49 -15.67 3.86
CA GLU A 138 -1.11 -17.08 3.85
C GLU A 138 -0.08 -17.39 2.77
N ILE A 139 -0.16 -16.71 1.62
CA ILE A 139 0.74 -16.93 0.47
C ILE A 139 2.02 -16.09 0.57
N VAL A 140 1.99 -14.95 1.25
CA VAL A 140 3.16 -14.06 1.32
C VAL A 140 4.35 -14.76 1.99
N SER A 141 5.52 -14.63 1.36
CA SER A 141 6.75 -15.23 1.88
C SER A 141 7.12 -14.70 3.27
N ARG A 142 7.93 -15.48 3.99
CA ARG A 142 8.40 -15.13 5.34
C ARG A 142 9.05 -13.75 5.34
N ALA A 143 8.60 -12.90 6.26
CA ALA A 143 9.11 -11.55 6.42
C ALA A 143 10.62 -11.56 6.77
N GLY A 144 11.39 -10.89 5.90
CA GLY A 144 12.81 -10.58 6.10
C GLY A 144 13.04 -9.10 6.41
N TYR A 145 14.30 -8.72 6.53
CA TYR A 145 14.69 -7.35 6.89
C TYR A 145 14.44 -6.33 5.77
N LEU A 146 14.32 -6.79 4.51
CA LEU A 146 14.00 -5.97 3.35
C LEU A 146 12.50 -5.91 3.04
N SER A 147 11.67 -6.79 3.62
CA SER A 147 10.26 -6.91 3.22
C SER A 147 9.49 -5.60 3.30
N GLY A 148 9.65 -4.84 4.38
CA GLY A 148 9.03 -3.51 4.50
C GLY A 148 9.51 -2.50 3.45
N LEU A 149 10.80 -2.54 3.08
CA LEU A 149 11.36 -1.69 2.03
C LEU A 149 10.87 -2.12 0.63
N GLN A 150 10.84 -3.42 0.35
CA GLN A 150 10.32 -3.97 -0.91
C GLN A 150 8.86 -3.55 -1.12
N VAL A 151 8.02 -3.74 -0.11
CA VAL A 151 6.59 -3.40 -0.17
C VAL A 151 6.37 -1.88 -0.32
N SER A 152 7.08 -1.06 0.45
CA SER A 152 6.90 0.40 0.42
C SER A 152 7.44 1.09 -0.84
N MET A 153 8.49 0.53 -1.47
CA MET A 153 9.13 1.14 -2.64
C MET A 153 8.50 0.78 -3.99
N GLY A 154 7.50 -0.10 -4.03
CA GLY A 154 6.91 -0.57 -5.28
C GLY A 154 6.33 0.56 -6.14
N GLN A 155 5.53 1.46 -5.53
CA GLN A 155 4.97 2.61 -6.26
C GLN A 155 6.07 3.59 -6.68
N PHE A 156 7.08 3.81 -5.83
CA PHE A 156 8.25 4.63 -6.14
C PHE A 156 8.95 4.13 -7.42
N PHE A 157 9.31 2.85 -7.50
CA PHE A 157 9.96 2.30 -8.70
C PHE A 157 9.06 2.38 -9.93
N LYS A 158 7.76 2.11 -9.78
CA LYS A 158 6.82 2.25 -10.91
C LYS A 158 6.77 3.69 -11.43
N THR A 159 6.75 4.68 -10.55
CA THR A 159 6.80 6.09 -10.93
C THR A 159 8.11 6.43 -11.64
N LEU A 160 9.27 5.95 -11.14
CA LEU A 160 10.55 6.16 -11.82
C LEU A 160 10.60 5.55 -13.23
N MET A 161 10.00 4.36 -13.41
CA MET A 161 9.89 3.75 -14.73
C MET A 161 9.01 4.59 -15.67
N ILE A 162 7.89 5.13 -15.18
CA ILE A 162 7.00 6.01 -15.96
C ILE A 162 7.71 7.31 -16.36
N LEU A 163 8.61 7.83 -15.52
CA LEU A 163 9.46 8.97 -15.83
C LEU A 163 10.54 8.67 -16.89
N GLY A 164 10.67 7.42 -17.32
CA GLY A 164 11.71 6.98 -18.26
C GLY A 164 13.10 6.86 -17.63
N MET A 165 13.18 6.74 -16.30
CA MET A 165 14.46 6.64 -15.61
C MET A 165 15.17 5.32 -15.92
N ALA A 166 16.42 5.36 -16.37
CA ALA A 166 17.21 4.16 -16.61
C ALA A 166 17.43 3.36 -15.32
N GLN A 167 17.40 2.02 -15.39
CA GLN A 167 17.55 1.15 -14.21
C GLN A 167 18.82 1.47 -13.39
N LYS A 168 19.94 1.75 -14.05
CA LYS A 168 21.19 2.15 -13.40
C LYS A 168 21.03 3.42 -12.55
N ASP A 169 20.27 4.39 -13.04
CA ASP A 169 20.00 5.64 -12.33
C ASP A 169 19.01 5.42 -11.17
N GLN A 170 18.01 4.55 -11.34
CA GLN A 170 17.12 4.14 -10.25
C GLN A 170 17.92 3.48 -9.11
N ILE A 171 18.80 2.52 -9.44
CA ILE A 171 19.68 1.86 -8.46
C ILE A 171 20.59 2.88 -7.77
N THR A 172 21.20 3.79 -8.53
CA THR A 172 22.08 4.83 -7.98
C THR A 172 21.34 5.77 -7.03
N LEU A 173 20.09 6.12 -7.35
CA LEU A 173 19.24 6.93 -6.49
C LEU A 173 18.96 6.22 -5.15
N VAL A 174 18.64 4.93 -5.20
CA VAL A 174 18.41 4.11 -3.99
C VAL A 174 19.69 3.97 -3.15
N GLN A 175 20.84 3.71 -3.78
CA GLN A 175 22.13 3.63 -3.09
C GLN A 175 22.41 4.88 -2.28
N ARG A 176 22.17 6.06 -2.86
CA ARG A 176 22.37 7.33 -2.17
C ARG A 176 21.40 7.54 -1.03
N LEU A 177 20.11 7.28 -1.25
CA LEU A 177 19.12 7.33 -0.18
C LEU A 177 19.53 6.43 0.99
N PHE A 178 19.99 5.20 0.72
CA PHE A 178 20.41 4.28 1.77
C PHE A 178 21.68 4.74 2.48
N ASN A 179 22.65 5.29 1.76
CA ASN A 179 23.86 5.87 2.35
C ASN A 179 23.55 7.09 3.23
N ASP A 180 22.71 8.01 2.74
CA ASP A 180 22.33 9.22 3.46
C ASP A 180 21.57 8.89 4.73
N PHE A 181 20.69 7.88 4.69
CA PHE A 181 19.97 7.38 5.85
C PHE A 181 20.76 6.37 6.70
N GLN A 182 22.00 6.04 6.31
CA GLN A 182 22.87 5.07 6.99
C GLN A 182 22.16 3.72 7.22
N VAL A 183 21.45 3.27 6.19
CA VAL A 183 20.71 2.03 6.22
C VAL A 183 21.69 0.86 6.32
N ASP A 184 21.58 0.08 7.38
CA ASP A 184 22.36 -1.14 7.61
C ASP A 184 21.99 -2.20 6.55
N TRP A 185 22.66 -2.12 5.41
CA TRP A 185 22.49 -2.90 4.19
C TRP A 185 23.87 -3.45 3.82
N GLU A 186 24.03 -4.77 3.87
CA GLU A 186 25.31 -5.44 3.58
C GLU A 186 25.46 -5.78 2.09
N GLU A 187 24.36 -5.67 1.33
CA GLU A 187 24.26 -6.08 -0.07
C GLU A 187 24.77 -4.98 -1.03
N GLY A 188 25.88 -4.30 -0.73
CA GLY A 188 26.37 -3.08 -1.40
C GLY A 188 26.59 -3.12 -2.93
N ASP A 189 26.40 -4.28 -3.57
CA ASP A 189 26.47 -4.43 -5.02
C ASP A 189 25.18 -3.93 -5.72
N ARG A 190 25.34 -3.30 -6.88
CA ARG A 190 24.23 -2.78 -7.69
C ARG A 190 23.29 -3.90 -8.13
N GLU A 191 23.83 -5.09 -8.37
CA GLU A 191 23.05 -6.26 -8.75
C GLU A 191 22.15 -6.76 -7.61
N ASN A 192 22.59 -6.59 -6.35
CA ASN A 192 21.76 -6.95 -5.21
C ASN A 192 20.59 -5.97 -5.01
N ILE A 193 20.74 -4.68 -5.29
CA ILE A 193 19.59 -3.74 -5.24
C ILE A 193 18.53 -4.13 -6.26
N LYS A 194 18.96 -4.54 -7.45
CA LYS A 194 18.03 -5.00 -8.48
C LYS A 194 17.24 -6.23 -8.01
N VAL A 195 17.95 -7.30 -7.65
CA VAL A 195 17.35 -8.61 -7.35
C VAL A 195 16.67 -8.64 -5.99
N SER A 196 17.28 -8.05 -4.97
CA SER A 196 16.78 -8.12 -3.59
C SER A 196 15.80 -7.02 -3.23
N LEU A 197 15.69 -5.93 -4.00
CA LEU A 197 14.80 -4.81 -3.67
C LEU A 197 13.88 -4.41 -4.83
N GLN A 198 14.43 -4.05 -5.98
CA GLN A 198 13.65 -3.48 -7.09
C GLN A 198 12.65 -4.49 -7.68
N GLU A 199 13.11 -5.68 -8.05
CA GLU A 199 12.25 -6.72 -8.64
C GLU A 199 11.13 -7.18 -7.68
N PRO A 200 11.42 -7.51 -6.40
CA PRO A 200 10.38 -7.81 -5.42
C PRO A 200 9.41 -6.65 -5.20
N ALA A 201 9.90 -5.41 -5.16
CA ALA A 201 9.05 -4.24 -4.95
C ALA A 201 8.04 -4.04 -6.09
N LEU A 202 8.49 -4.20 -7.34
CA LEU A 202 7.60 -4.14 -8.51
C LEU A 202 6.60 -5.29 -8.50
N SER A 203 7.03 -6.51 -8.20
CA SER A 203 6.14 -7.68 -8.11
C SER A 203 5.05 -7.49 -7.04
N HIS A 204 5.43 -6.99 -5.85
CA HIS A 204 4.45 -6.68 -4.79
C HIS A 204 3.46 -5.59 -5.22
N TYR A 205 3.93 -4.55 -5.91
CA TYR A 205 3.07 -3.48 -6.41
C TYR A 205 2.07 -4.01 -7.46
N GLU A 206 2.53 -4.83 -8.41
CA GLU A 206 1.70 -5.39 -9.46
C GLU A 206 0.64 -6.34 -8.89
N ALA A 207 1.02 -7.23 -7.97
CA ALA A 207 0.08 -8.10 -7.26
C ALA A 207 -0.98 -7.30 -6.50
N LEU A 208 -0.58 -6.22 -5.81
CA LEU A 208 -1.51 -5.32 -5.13
C LEU A 208 -2.50 -4.67 -6.11
N GLN A 209 -2.04 -4.18 -7.26
CA GLN A 209 -2.92 -3.57 -8.26
C GLN A 209 -3.89 -4.59 -8.86
N MET A 210 -3.43 -5.80 -9.17
CA MET A 210 -4.29 -6.88 -9.67
C MET A 210 -5.39 -7.24 -8.69
N ASP A 211 -5.06 -7.39 -7.40
CA ASP A 211 -6.06 -7.70 -6.38
C ASP A 211 -7.06 -6.55 -6.24
N ILE A 212 -6.58 -5.30 -6.23
CA ILE A 212 -7.46 -4.12 -6.16
C ILE A 212 -8.47 -4.11 -7.33
N GLN A 213 -8.03 -4.54 -8.52
CA GLN A 213 -8.91 -4.66 -9.68
C GLN A 213 -9.89 -5.83 -9.56
N ARG A 214 -9.46 -6.99 -9.01
CA ARG A 214 -10.34 -8.16 -8.78
C ARG A 214 -11.51 -7.85 -7.85
N THR A 215 -11.25 -7.10 -6.79
CA THR A 215 -12.27 -6.64 -5.83
C THR A 215 -13.32 -5.74 -6.49
N TYR A 216 -12.97 -5.06 -7.58
CA TYR A 216 -13.90 -4.30 -8.41
C TYR A 216 -14.59 -5.22 -9.45
N SER A 217 -15.25 -6.27 -8.98
CA SER A 217 -16.25 -6.97 -9.79
C SER A 217 -17.61 -6.45 -9.36
N PRO A 218 -18.28 -5.62 -10.18
CA PRO A 218 -19.64 -5.20 -9.91
C PRO A 218 -20.54 -6.42 -10.14
N SER A 219 -20.59 -7.33 -9.16
CA SER A 219 -21.84 -8.05 -8.95
C SER A 219 -22.86 -6.97 -8.63
N ILE A 220 -23.65 -6.62 -9.64
CA ILE A 220 -24.75 -5.66 -9.58
C ILE A 220 -25.69 -6.17 -8.49
N SER A 221 -25.45 -5.78 -7.23
CA SER A 221 -26.44 -5.95 -6.20
C SER A 221 -27.60 -5.08 -6.61
N LYS A 222 -28.75 -5.69 -6.92
CA LYS A 222 -29.98 -4.96 -7.20
C LYS A 222 -30.52 -4.22 -5.96
N MET A 223 -29.93 -4.45 -4.78
CA MET A 223 -30.39 -3.90 -3.50
C MET A 223 -29.50 -2.78 -2.93
N LEU A 224 -28.26 -2.65 -3.40
CA LEU A 224 -27.31 -1.60 -2.97
C LEU A 224 -27.19 -0.54 -4.08
N SER A 225 -27.05 0.73 -3.69
CA SER A 225 -26.78 1.81 -4.65
C SER A 225 -25.33 1.78 -5.11
N ASP A 226 -25.09 2.29 -6.32
CA ASP A 226 -23.74 2.41 -6.88
C ASP A 226 -22.81 3.25 -5.99
N ASP A 227 -23.33 4.31 -5.37
CA ASP A 227 -22.58 5.15 -4.42
C ASP A 227 -22.08 4.34 -3.22
N LEU A 228 -22.95 3.49 -2.64
CA LEU A 228 -22.61 2.67 -1.49
C LEU A 228 -21.58 1.59 -1.86
N LEU A 229 -21.73 0.97 -3.04
CA LEU A 229 -20.77 0.00 -3.56
C LEU A 229 -19.40 0.65 -3.81
N SER A 230 -19.39 1.88 -4.34
CA SER A 230 -18.17 2.68 -4.53
C SER A 230 -17.50 2.98 -3.20
N ASP A 231 -18.26 3.37 -2.18
CA ASP A 231 -17.77 3.66 -0.84
C ASP A 231 -17.17 2.41 -0.18
N ILE A 232 -17.88 1.27 -0.22
CA ILE A 232 -17.36 -0.01 0.32
C ILE A 232 -16.05 -0.38 -0.37
N SER A 233 -16.02 -0.29 -1.70
CA SER A 233 -14.81 -0.55 -2.49
C SER A 233 -13.67 0.43 -2.17
N GLY A 234 -13.99 1.70 -1.87
CA GLY A 234 -13.03 2.70 -1.42
C GLY A 234 -12.40 2.33 -0.08
N HIS A 235 -13.23 1.91 0.88
CA HIS A 235 -12.79 1.46 2.19
C HIS A 235 -11.95 0.18 2.12
N ALA A 236 -12.37 -0.80 1.31
CA ALA A 236 -11.61 -2.04 1.07
C ALA A 236 -10.21 -1.74 0.51
N ARG A 237 -10.13 -0.85 -0.49
CA ARG A 237 -8.85 -0.39 -1.06
C ARG A 237 -7.96 0.29 -0.03
N ALA A 238 -8.52 1.16 0.81
CA ALA A 238 -7.78 1.85 1.86
C ALA A 238 -7.27 0.88 2.94
N MET A 239 -8.09 -0.10 3.34
CA MET A 239 -7.73 -1.15 4.28
C MET A 239 -6.58 -2.00 3.74
N ARG A 240 -6.69 -2.50 2.51
CA ARG A 240 -5.66 -3.29 1.83
C ARG A 240 -4.32 -2.55 1.78
N LYS A 241 -4.33 -1.28 1.35
CA LYS A 241 -3.14 -0.40 1.36
C LYS A 241 -2.54 -0.19 2.75
N LYS A 242 -3.33 -0.30 3.81
CA LYS A 242 -2.85 -0.15 5.20
C LYS A 242 -2.26 -1.45 5.75
N MET A 243 -2.88 -2.58 5.46
CA MET A 243 -2.46 -3.90 5.92
C MET A 243 -1.18 -4.35 5.23
N ARG A 244 -1.12 -4.18 3.91
CA ARG A 244 0.01 -4.59 3.07
C ARG A 244 1.13 -3.54 3.02
N ARG A 245 1.42 -2.88 4.14
CA ARG A 245 2.59 -2.00 4.31
C ARG A 245 3.83 -2.74 4.82
N PHE A 246 3.64 -3.99 5.26
CA PHE A 246 4.58 -4.78 6.04
C PHE A 246 4.83 -6.11 5.35
#